data_AF-A0A9E2X464-F1
#
_entry.id   AF-A0A9E2X464-F1
#
_cell.length_a   1.000
_cell.length_b   1.000
_cell.length_c   1.000
_cell.angle_alpha   90.00
_cell.angle_beta   90.00
_cell.angle_gamma   90.00
#
_symmetry.space_group_name_H-M   'P 1'
#
loop_
_entity.id
_entity.type
_entity.pdbx_description
1 polymer ?
#
loop_
_entity_poly.entity_id
_entity_poly.type
_entity_poly.pdbx_seq_one_letter_code
_entity_poly.pdbx_strand_id
1 'polypeptide(L)' 'MDVFNIFSGEPEDLSGDDPEGYRSHSVRVGPKIGASRLGMSIYDLPEGQAVCP' A
#
# COMPACT_ATOMS: atom_id res chain seq x y z
N MET A 1 -15.03 -14.58 -6.81
CA MET A 1 -14.05 -13.53 -7.13
C MET A 1 -14.43 -12.36 -6.26
N ASP A 2 -13.59 -12.04 -5.29
CA ASP A 2 -13.92 -11.04 -4.29
C ASP A 2 -13.59 -9.65 -4.83
N VAL A 3 -14.57 -8.74 -4.74
CA VAL A 3 -14.41 -7.34 -5.15
C VAL A 3 -13.86 -6.57 -3.95
N PHE A 4 -12.68 -5.97 -4.13
CA PHE A 4 -12.07 -5.11 -3.12
C PHE A 4 -12.22 -3.64 -3.50
N ASN A 5 -12.96 -2.87 -2.71
CA ASN A 5 -13.02 -1.41 -2.87
C ASN A 5 -11.79 -0.76 -2.23
N ILE A 6 -11.00 -0.10 -3.06
CA ILE A 6 -9.73 0.52 -2.67
C ILE A 6 -9.92 1.69 -1.69
N PHE A 7 -11.10 2.31 -1.67
CA PHE A 7 -11.41 3.44 -0.78
C PHE A 7 -11.92 3.01 0.59
N SER A 8 -12.13 1.71 0.82
CA SER A 8 -12.54 1.16 2.12
C SER A 8 -11.44 0.32 2.77
N GLY A 9 -10.29 0.19 2.12
CA GLY A 9 -9.14 -0.47 2.72
C GLY A 9 -8.42 0.46 3.68
N GLU A 10 -8.18 0.02 4.91
CA GLU A 10 -7.26 0.72 5.81
C GLU A 10 -5.81 0.41 5.39
N PRO A 11 -5.02 1.43 5.01
CA PRO A 11 -3.61 1.25 4.67
C PRO A 11 -2.77 1.12 5.93
N GLU A 12 -1.78 0.23 5.87
CA GLU A 12 -0.82 0.00 6.95
C GLU A 12 0.41 0.90 6.73
N ASP A 13 0.97 1.42 7.83
CA ASP A 13 2.22 2.18 7.80
C ASP A 13 3.40 1.28 7.43
N LEU A 14 4.12 1.65 6.37
CA LEU A 14 5.33 0.97 5.91
C LEU A 14 6.61 1.73 6.27
N SER A 15 6.50 2.93 6.86
CA SER A 15 7.60 3.89 7.02
C SER A 15 8.69 3.47 7.99
N GLY A 16 8.48 2.41 8.80
CA GLY A 16 9.45 1.83 9.74
C GLY A 16 10.58 2.75 10.20
N ASP A 17 11.81 2.45 9.77
CA ASP A 17 13.03 3.22 10.00
C ASP A 17 13.45 4.06 8.77
N ASP A 18 12.51 4.32 7.84
CA ASP A 18 12.80 5.03 6.60
C ASP A 18 13.22 6.49 6.88
N PRO A 19 14.13 7.08 6.06
CA PRO A 19 14.55 8.46 6.23
C PRO A 19 13.39 9.46 6.07
N GLU A 20 13.62 10.69 6.52
CA GLU A 20 12.67 11.78 6.25
C GLU A 20 12.45 11.95 4.74
N GLY A 21 11.19 12.11 4.34
CA GLY A 21 10.78 12.16 2.92
C GLY A 21 10.40 10.80 2.33
N TYR A 22 10.43 9.71 3.10
CA TYR A 22 10.08 8.36 2.64
C TYR A 22 8.96 7.69 3.44
N ARG A 23 8.09 8.48 4.08
CA ARG A 23 6.94 7.93 4.82
C ARG A 23 5.83 7.52 3.85
N SER A 24 5.38 6.27 3.95
CA SER A 24 4.31 5.75 3.10
C SER A 24 3.41 4.74 3.82
N HIS A 25 2.15 4.68 3.40
CA HIS A 25 1.22 3.64 3.84
C HIS A 25 0.79 2.79 2.64
N SER A 26 0.42 1.53 2.84
CA SER A 26 -0.09 0.70 1.74
C SER A 26 -1.16 -0.30 2.13
N VAL A 27 -1.95 -0.71 1.13
CA VAL A 27 -2.83 -1.88 1.19
C VAL A 27 -2.31 -2.95 0.25
N ARG A 28 -2.13 -4.17 0.75
CA ARG A 28 -1.87 -5.37 -0.08
C ARG A 28 -3.18 -5.87 -0.68
N VAL A 29 -3.34 -5.70 -1.99
CA VAL A 29 -4.59 -6.01 -2.72
C VAL A 29 -4.62 -7.44 -3.23
N GLY A 30 -3.47 -7.99 -3.66
CA GLY A 30 -3.40 -9.32 -4.28
C GLY A 30 -4.15 -10.42 -3.51
N PRO A 31 -3.83 -10.63 -2.21
CA PRO A 31 -4.57 -11.59 -1.38
C PRO A 31 -6.07 -11.27 -1.24
N LYS A 32 -6.45 -9.98 -1.20
CA LYS A 32 -7.84 -9.52 -1.00
C LYS A 32 -8.76 -9.79 -2.19
N ILE A 33 -8.20 -9.97 -3.39
CA ILE A 33 -8.95 -10.32 -4.61
C ILE A 33 -8.78 -11.80 -5.02
N GLY A 34 -8.17 -12.62 -4.15
CA GLY A 34 -7.90 -14.04 -4.42
C GLY A 34 -6.78 -14.28 -5.44
N ALA A 35 -5.89 -13.30 -5.67
CA ALA A 35 -4.79 -13.46 -6.61
C ALA A 35 -3.67 -14.32 -6.01
N SER A 36 -3.20 -15.31 -6.77
CA SER A 36 -2.07 -16.19 -6.41
C SER A 36 -0.82 -15.97 -7.26
N ARG A 37 -0.94 -15.25 -8.38
CA ARG A 37 0.16 -15.00 -9.35
C ARG A 37 0.41 -13.52 -9.61
N LEU A 38 -0.28 -12.63 -8.89
CA LEU A 38 -0.16 -11.19 -9.02
C LEU A 38 0.07 -10.57 -7.63
N GLY A 39 1.21 -9.90 -7.46
CA GLY A 39 1.46 -9.00 -6.34
C GLY A 39 0.95 -7.61 -6.69
N MET A 40 0.16 -7.01 -5.80
CA MET A 40 -0.34 -5.65 -5.97
C MET A 40 -0.38 -4.95 -4.60
N SER A 41 0.24 -3.78 -4.54
CA SER A 41 0.10 -2.81 -3.45
C SER A 41 -0.53 -1.53 -4.00
N ILE A 42 -1.37 -0.90 -3.20
CA ILE A 42 -1.79 0.49 -3.41
C ILE A 42 -1.17 1.30 -2.30
N TYR A 43 -0.51 2.39 -2.64
CA TYR A 43 0.14 3.29 -1.69
C TYR A 43 -0.69 4.55 -1.50
N ASP A 44 -0.84 4.97 -0.25
CA ASP A 44 -1.21 6.34 0.08
C ASP A 44 0.09 7.13 0.32
N LEU A 45 0.28 8.18 -0.48
CA LEU A 45 1.53 8.92 -0.56
C LEU A 45 1.29 10.41 -0.27
N PRO A 46 1.57 10.85 0.97
CA PRO A 46 1.46 12.26 1.33
C PRO A 46 2.40 13.13 0.51
N GLU A 47 2.07 14.43 0.41
CA GLU A 47 2.90 15.39 -0.30
C GLU A 47 4.33 15.43 0.26
N GLY A 48 5.32 15.47 -0.63
CA GLY A 48 6.73 15.48 -0.27
C GLY A 48 7.29 14.14 0.20
N GLN A 49 6.51 13.05 0.16
CA GLN A 49 6.99 11.70 0.46
C GLN A 49 7.22 10.87 -0.81
N ALA A 50 8.07 9.85 -0.70
CA ALA A 50 8.30 8.81 -1.70
C ALA A 50 8.13 7.41 -1.08
N VAL A 51 7.87 6.41 -1.92
CA VAL A 51 7.60 5.03 -1.48
C VAL A 51 8.86 4.26 -1.09
N CYS A 52 10.00 4.60 -1.68
CA CYS A 52 11.28 3.95 -1.45
C CYS A 52 12.39 4.96 -1.78
N PRO A 53 13.47 5.01 -0.99
CA PRO A 53 14.73 5.59 -1.43
C PRO A 53 15.26 4.94 -2.72
#